data_AF-A0A2G2Y585-F1
#
_entry.id   AF-A0A2G2Y585-F1
#
_cell.length_a   1.000
_cell.length_b   1.000
_cell.length_c   1.000
_cell.angle_alpha   90.00
_cell.angle_beta   90.00
_cell.angle_gamma   90.00
#
_symmetry.space_group_name_H-M   'P 1'
#
loop_
_entity.id
_entity.type
_entity.pdbx_description
1 polymer ?
#
loop_
_entity_poly.entity_id
_entity_poly.type
_entity_poly.pdbx_seq_one_letter_code
_entity_poly.pdbx_strand_id
1 'polypeptide(L)'
;MGLGYDSASGGYKMVATYLSRDCPEFVSISGDFMGEWVETSKCWKWRSFTKVTIPIPVHRNSSYDEFVASVMQSGDLDCALSDVVISYVMHSREKVNPTIINSDVRALTYIMDADADGFRPILRIKVVERSFEGPLNLSAPPSRHPAVDDDLIDDDLNDYENDIMIQLIWKIILNI
;
A
#
# COMPACT_ATOMS: atom_id res chain seq x y z
N MET A 1 5.32 4.81 -20.90
CA MET A 1 5.75 3.79 -21.89
C MET A 1 6.20 4.52 -23.16
N GLY A 2 7.38 4.23 -23.69
CA GLY A 2 7.92 4.90 -24.89
C GLY A 2 8.33 3.91 -25.96
N LEU A 3 8.17 4.29 -27.23
CA LEU A 3 8.68 3.51 -28.36
C LEU A 3 10.18 3.80 -28.53
N GLY A 4 11.00 2.76 -28.46
CA GLY A 4 12.43 2.84 -28.76
C GLY A 4 12.72 2.21 -30.12
N TYR A 5 13.55 2.87 -30.94
CA TYR A 5 13.94 2.38 -32.25
C TYR A 5 15.08 1.35 -32.12
N ASP A 6 14.85 0.13 -32.58
CA ASP A 6 15.85 -0.95 -32.58
C ASP A 6 16.54 -1.02 -33.94
N SER A 7 17.76 -0.51 -34.00
CA SER A 7 18.58 -0.46 -35.21
C SER A 7 18.96 -1.85 -35.76
N ALA A 8 18.88 -2.92 -34.96
CA ALA A 8 19.19 -4.28 -35.41
C ALA A 8 18.02 -4.98 -36.10
N SER A 9 16.78 -4.60 -35.78
CA SER A 9 15.57 -5.15 -36.41
C SER A 9 14.82 -4.17 -37.31
N GLY A 10 15.27 -2.91 -37.40
CA GLY A 10 14.72 -1.92 -38.31
C GLY A 10 13.29 -1.50 -37.97
N GLY A 11 12.93 -1.51 -36.69
CA GLY A 11 11.55 -1.21 -36.25
C GLY A 11 11.47 -0.60 -34.86
N TYR A 12 10.34 0.05 -34.59
CA TYR A 12 10.00 0.53 -33.25
C TYR A 12 9.47 -0.63 -32.42
N LYS A 13 10.15 -0.93 -31.30
CA LYS A 13 9.66 -1.89 -30.31
C LYS A 13 9.13 -1.12 -29.10
N MET A 14 8.14 -1.72 -28.44
CA MET A 14 7.78 -1.33 -27.09
C MET A 14 8.97 -1.63 -26.19
N VAL A 15 9.78 -0.62 -25.90
CA VAL A 15 10.90 -0.76 -24.98
C VAL A 15 10.33 -0.47 -23.60
N ALA A 16 10.16 -1.51 -22.79
CA ALA A 16 10.12 -1.32 -21.35
C ALA A 16 11.48 -0.72 -21.00
N THR A 17 11.52 0.57 -20.68
CA THR A 17 12.71 1.18 -20.09
C THR A 17 12.93 0.44 -18.78
N TYR A 18 13.75 -0.61 -18.81
CA TYR A 18 14.28 -1.21 -17.61
C TYR A 18 14.99 -0.07 -16.90
N LEU A 19 14.48 0.37 -15.75
CA LEU A 19 15.31 1.09 -14.82
C LEU A 19 16.55 0.21 -14.64
N SER A 20 17.69 0.73 -15.07
CA SER A 20 18.96 0.01 -14.98
C SER A 20 19.06 -0.52 -13.56
N ARG A 21 19.39 -1.81 -13.41
CA ARG A 21 19.62 -2.46 -12.10
C ARG A 21 20.63 -1.71 -11.22
N ASP A 22 21.32 -0.73 -11.80
CA ASP A 22 22.39 0.08 -11.22
C ASP A 22 21.98 1.55 -10.94
N CYS A 23 20.68 1.88 -10.91
CA CYS A 23 20.27 3.20 -10.42
C CYS A 23 20.15 3.13 -8.89
N PRO A 24 21.11 3.65 -8.12
CA PRO A 24 21.15 3.47 -6.66
C PRO A 24 19.98 4.14 -5.95
N GLU A 25 19.23 4.99 -6.63
CA GLU A 25 18.10 5.73 -6.06
C GLU A 25 16.78 4.95 -6.09
N PHE A 26 16.63 3.98 -7.01
CA PHE A 26 15.37 3.28 -7.24
C PHE A 26 15.46 1.78 -7.00
N VAL A 27 14.37 1.21 -6.50
CA VAL A 27 14.16 -0.23 -6.33
C VAL A 27 12.94 -0.63 -7.15
N SER A 28 13.06 -1.73 -7.90
CA SER A 28 11.91 -2.35 -8.58
C SER A 28 11.31 -3.39 -7.67
N ILE A 29 10.10 -3.13 -7.17
CA ILE A 29 9.31 -4.09 -6.38
C ILE A 29 8.23 -4.74 -7.26
N SER A 30 7.64 -5.85 -6.83
CA SER A 30 6.54 -6.50 -7.54
C SER A 30 5.22 -6.28 -6.81
N GLY A 31 4.21 -5.75 -7.50
CA GLY A 31 2.87 -5.53 -6.95
C GLY A 31 1.82 -6.46 -7.57
N ASP A 32 0.96 -7.02 -6.73
CA ASP A 32 -0.24 -7.75 -7.10
C ASP A 32 -1.47 -6.94 -6.68
N PHE A 33 -2.16 -6.40 -7.68
CA PHE A 33 -3.27 -5.46 -7.53
C PHE A 33 -4.65 -6.12 -7.48
N MET A 34 -4.72 -7.43 -7.76
CA MET A 34 -5.99 -8.11 -7.98
C MET A 34 -6.03 -9.38 -7.13
N GLY A 35 -6.48 -9.25 -5.89
CA GLY A 35 -6.65 -10.39 -5.00
C GLY A 35 -7.21 -10.03 -3.63
N GLU A 36 -7.25 -11.04 -2.75
CA GLU A 36 -7.71 -10.90 -1.38
C GLU A 36 -6.88 -11.76 -0.42
N TRP A 37 -6.77 -11.33 0.83
CA TRP A 37 -6.21 -12.17 1.88
C TRP A 37 -7.24 -13.19 2.34
N VAL A 38 -6.88 -14.48 2.28
CA VAL A 38 -7.71 -15.57 2.77
C VAL A 38 -7.01 -16.20 3.96
N GLU A 39 -7.75 -16.35 5.07
CA GLU A 39 -7.25 -17.08 6.21
C GLU A 39 -7.31 -18.59 5.96
N THR A 40 -6.22 -19.28 6.28
CA THR A 40 -6.23 -20.74 6.39
C THR A 40 -5.86 -21.16 7.81
N SER A 41 -6.08 -22.44 8.13
CA SER A 41 -5.70 -23.02 9.42
C SER A 41 -4.19 -22.92 9.71
N LYS A 42 -3.36 -22.72 8.69
CA LYS A 42 -1.89 -22.68 8.81
C LYS A 42 -1.26 -21.33 8.54
N CYS A 43 -1.84 -20.51 7.66
CA CYS A 43 -1.27 -19.21 7.31
C CYS A 43 -2.28 -18.27 6.64
N TRP A 44 -1.93 -16.99 6.58
CA TRP A 44 -2.54 -16.05 5.66
C TRP A 44 -2.02 -16.29 4.25
N LYS A 45 -2.94 -16.38 3.28
CA LYS A 45 -2.59 -16.57 1.88
C LYS A 45 -3.27 -15.51 1.03
N TRP A 46 -2.47 -14.80 0.24
CA TRP A 46 -3.01 -13.95 -0.80
C TRP A 46 -3.56 -14.84 -1.92
N ARG A 47 -4.86 -14.70 -2.20
CA ARG A 47 -5.52 -15.28 -3.35
C ARG A 47 -5.52 -14.24 -4.45
N SER A 48 -4.55 -14.33 -5.36
CA SER A 48 -4.55 -13.52 -6.57
C SER A 48 -5.66 -13.98 -7.51
N PHE A 49 -6.48 -13.05 -8.01
CA PHE A 49 -7.45 -13.30 -9.08
C PHE A 49 -6.78 -13.38 -10.45
N THR A 50 -5.60 -12.77 -10.59
CA THR A 50 -4.74 -12.88 -11.77
C THR A 50 -3.35 -13.33 -11.35
N LYS A 51 -2.58 -13.95 -12.26
CA LYS A 51 -1.16 -14.29 -11.99
C LYS A 51 -0.21 -13.17 -12.38
N VAL A 52 -0.73 -11.97 -12.66
CA VAL A 52 0.05 -10.84 -13.15
C VAL A 52 0.55 -10.04 -11.97
N THR A 53 1.86 -9.85 -11.91
CA THR A 53 2.51 -8.89 -11.01
C THR A 53 3.10 -7.76 -11.83
N ILE A 54 2.84 -6.52 -11.44
CA ILE A 54 3.35 -5.33 -12.13
C ILE A 54 4.62 -4.85 -11.41
N PRO A 55 5.72 -4.58 -12.12
CA PRO A 55 6.89 -3.96 -11.51
C PRO A 55 6.58 -2.51 -11.15
N ILE A 56 6.87 -2.13 -9.90
CA ILE A 56 6.65 -0.79 -9.38
C ILE A 56 8.02 -0.16 -9.11
N PRO A 57 8.38 0.93 -9.78
CA PRO A 57 9.59 1.67 -9.46
C PRO A 57 9.35 2.54 -8.23
N VAL A 58 10.21 2.41 -7.22
CA VAL A 58 10.07 3.15 -5.95
C VAL A 58 11.42 3.74 -5.57
N HIS A 59 11.43 4.98 -5.07
CA HIS A 59 12.66 5.60 -4.56
C HIS A 59 13.05 4.97 -3.21
N ARG A 60 14.33 4.72 -2.96
CA ARG A 60 14.80 4.01 -1.75
C ARG A 60 14.39 4.67 -0.43
N ASN A 61 14.33 5.99 -0.43
CA ASN A 61 13.97 6.81 0.72
C ASN A 61 12.60 7.47 0.53
N SER A 62 11.68 6.80 -0.18
CA SER A 62 10.34 7.34 -0.39
C SER A 62 9.63 7.52 0.95
N SER A 63 8.92 8.64 1.10
CA SER A 63 7.85 8.72 2.11
C SER A 63 6.73 7.73 1.78
N TYR A 64 5.82 7.53 2.71
CA TYR A 64 4.62 6.73 2.49
C TYR A 64 3.80 7.28 1.31
N ASP A 65 3.59 8.60 1.23
CA ASP A 65 2.81 9.21 0.15
C ASP A 65 3.48 9.03 -1.22
N GLU A 66 4.80 9.19 -1.31
CA GLU A 66 5.57 8.94 -2.53
C GLU A 66 5.53 7.46 -2.94
N PHE A 67 5.60 6.56 -1.95
CA PHE A 67 5.47 5.13 -2.15
C PHE A 67 4.08 4.77 -2.71
N VAL A 68 2.99 5.24 -2.07
CA VAL A 68 1.63 4.96 -2.54
C VAL A 68 1.37 5.59 -3.90
N ALA A 69 1.86 6.80 -4.17
CA ALA A 69 1.77 7.42 -5.49
C ALA A 69 2.42 6.54 -6.57
N SER A 70 3.59 5.96 -6.29
CA SER A 70 4.27 5.03 -7.20
C SER A 70 3.45 3.76 -7.46
N VAL A 71 2.82 3.23 -6.41
CA VAL A 71 1.93 2.07 -6.50
C VAL A 71 0.70 2.37 -7.35
N MET A 72 0.02 3.49 -7.09
CA MET A 72 -1.15 3.92 -7.86
C MET A 72 -0.81 4.17 -9.32
N GLN A 73 0.29 4.85 -9.59
CA GLN A 73 0.76 5.13 -10.95
C GLN A 73 1.07 3.84 -11.71
N SER A 74 1.66 2.84 -11.04
CA SER A 74 2.01 1.57 -11.68
C SER A 74 0.80 0.67 -11.91
N GLY A 75 -0.20 0.75 -11.02
CA GLY A 75 -1.45 0.01 -11.11
C GLY A 75 -2.55 0.69 -11.93
N ASP A 76 -2.33 1.90 -12.43
CA ASP A 76 -3.34 2.75 -13.09
C ASP A 76 -4.60 2.94 -12.21
N LEU A 77 -4.39 3.19 -10.92
CA LEU A 77 -5.46 3.36 -9.94
C LEU A 77 -5.92 4.82 -9.86
N ASP A 78 -7.22 5.07 -9.93
CA ASP A 78 -7.85 6.40 -9.95
C ASP A 78 -8.59 6.77 -8.64
N CYS A 79 -8.30 6.08 -7.54
CA CYS A 79 -8.91 6.29 -6.23
C CYS A 79 -8.12 7.25 -5.33
N ALA A 80 -8.61 7.56 -4.12
CA ALA A 80 -7.83 8.36 -3.18
C ALA A 80 -6.77 7.50 -2.45
N LEU A 81 -5.67 8.13 -1.99
CA LEU A 81 -4.62 7.47 -1.20
C LEU A 81 -5.19 6.67 -0.03
N SER A 82 -6.24 7.19 0.61
CA SER A 82 -6.86 6.57 1.77
C SER A 82 -7.70 5.33 1.44
N ASP A 83 -8.08 5.13 0.18
CA ASP A 83 -8.89 3.99 -0.28
C ASP A 83 -8.01 2.78 -0.66
N VAL A 84 -6.69 2.98 -0.74
CA VAL A 84 -5.74 1.93 -1.07
C VAL A 84 -5.20 1.33 0.23
N VAL A 85 -5.38 0.02 0.38
CA VAL A 85 -4.74 -0.75 1.45
C VAL A 85 -3.60 -1.55 0.85
N ILE A 86 -2.40 -1.26 1.35
CA ILE A 86 -1.18 -1.93 0.92
C ILE A 86 -0.69 -2.83 2.04
N SER A 87 -0.38 -4.07 1.71
CA SER A 87 0.09 -5.04 2.68
C SER A 87 1.07 -6.04 2.06
N TYR A 88 1.82 -6.71 2.91
CA TYR A 88 2.70 -7.80 2.49
C TYR A 88 2.81 -8.84 3.60
N VAL A 89 3.29 -10.03 3.26
CA VAL A 89 3.68 -11.05 4.24
C VAL A 89 5.17 -11.32 4.05
N MET A 90 5.94 -11.16 5.12
CA MET A 90 7.32 -11.61 5.13
C MET A 90 7.36 -13.13 4.98
N HIS A 91 8.41 -13.64 4.34
CA HIS A 91 8.62 -15.07 4.21
C HIS A 91 9.12 -15.65 5.54
N SER A 92 8.20 -15.89 6.48
CA SER A 92 8.47 -16.55 7.75
C SER A 92 7.99 -18.00 7.74
N ARG A 93 8.62 -18.84 8.57
CA ARG A 93 8.17 -20.23 8.81
C ARG A 93 6.92 -20.29 9.70
N GLU A 94 6.71 -19.26 10.51
CA GLU A 94 5.56 -19.13 11.41
C GLU A 94 4.39 -18.42 10.71
N LYS A 95 3.17 -18.71 11.17
CA LYS A 95 1.95 -18.00 10.75
C LYS A 95 2.06 -16.55 11.23
N VAL A 96 2.43 -15.66 10.33
CA VAL A 96 2.40 -14.22 10.56
C VAL A 96 1.20 -13.59 9.87
N ASN A 97 0.66 -12.59 10.53
CA ASN A 97 -0.34 -11.69 10.00
C ASN A 97 0.25 -10.83 8.87
N PRO A 98 -0.52 -10.47 7.83
CA PRO A 98 -0.05 -9.53 6.82
C PRO A 98 0.29 -8.18 7.46
N THR A 99 1.47 -7.66 7.15
CA THR A 99 1.88 -6.33 7.60
C THR A 99 1.23 -5.29 6.70
N ILE A 100 0.41 -4.43 7.30
CA ILE A 100 -0.15 -3.26 6.61
C ILE A 100 0.91 -2.16 6.56
N ILE A 101 1.13 -1.59 5.38
CA ILE A 101 1.99 -0.43 5.19
C ILE A 101 1.11 0.82 5.27
N ASN A 102 1.29 1.62 6.32
CA ASN A 102 0.50 2.83 6.58
C ASN A 102 1.35 3.98 7.17
N SER A 103 2.68 3.88 7.08
CA SER A 103 3.60 4.90 7.59
C SER A 103 4.94 4.85 6.87
N ASP A 104 5.69 5.95 6.94
CA ASP A 104 7.03 6.08 6.34
C ASP A 104 7.97 4.96 6.80
N VAL A 105 7.97 4.67 8.11
CA VAL A 105 8.82 3.63 8.70
C VAL A 105 8.51 2.25 8.12
N ARG A 106 7.22 1.94 7.91
CA ARG A 106 6.81 0.64 7.34
C ARG A 106 7.09 0.56 5.83
N ALA A 107 6.90 1.67 5.10
CA ALA A 107 7.24 1.74 3.70
C ALA A 107 8.75 1.55 3.49
N LEU A 108 9.57 2.26 4.25
CA LEU A 108 11.03 2.13 4.21
C LEU A 108 11.48 0.71 4.55
N THR A 109 10.92 0.12 5.61
CA THR A 109 11.22 -1.26 6.01
C THR A 109 10.93 -2.23 4.87
N TYR A 110 9.75 -2.12 4.23
CA TYR A 110 9.39 -2.95 3.09
C TYR A 110 10.36 -2.77 1.90
N ILE A 111 10.75 -1.52 1.58
CA ILE A 111 11.67 -1.23 0.48
C ILE A 111 13.04 -1.88 0.74
N MET A 112 13.54 -1.78 1.98
CA MET A 112 14.79 -2.43 2.39
C MET A 112 14.71 -3.95 2.28
N ASP A 113 13.60 -4.56 2.75
CA ASP A 113 13.37 -6.00 2.63
C ASP A 113 13.32 -6.43 1.15
N ALA A 114 12.62 -5.66 0.31
CA ALA A 114 12.44 -5.97 -1.11
C ALA A 114 13.70 -5.75 -1.97
N ASP A 115 14.63 -4.91 -1.51
CA ASP A 115 15.93 -4.73 -2.15
C ASP A 115 16.92 -5.85 -1.82
N ALA A 116 16.70 -6.58 -0.72
CA ALA A 116 17.57 -7.71 -0.34
C ALA A 116 17.47 -8.86 -1.36
N ASP A 117 18.61 -9.32 -1.86
CA ASP A 117 18.72 -10.25 -3.01
C ASP A 117 18.05 -11.63 -2.84
N GLY A 118 17.62 -12.01 -1.64
CA GLY A 118 17.01 -13.32 -1.35
C GLY A 118 15.52 -13.30 -0.99
N PHE A 119 14.95 -12.13 -0.67
CA PHE A 119 13.63 -12.04 -0.05
C PHE A 119 12.84 -10.88 -0.64
N ARG A 120 12.32 -11.02 -1.85
CA ARG A 120 11.51 -9.97 -2.49
C ARG A 120 10.03 -10.22 -2.16
N PRO A 121 9.48 -9.72 -1.03
CA PRO A 121 8.06 -9.86 -0.75
C PRO A 121 7.24 -9.18 -1.84
N ILE A 122 6.21 -9.86 -2.32
CA ILE A 122 5.27 -9.30 -3.30
C ILE A 122 4.31 -8.39 -2.54
N LEU A 123 4.22 -7.14 -2.97
CA LEU A 123 3.27 -6.17 -2.46
C LEU A 123 1.85 -6.59 -2.84
N ARG A 124 0.92 -6.60 -1.89
CA ARG A 124 -0.49 -6.93 -2.10
C ARG A 124 -1.33 -5.68 -1.92
N ILE A 125 -2.01 -5.29 -2.99
CA ILE A 125 -2.75 -4.05 -3.07
C ILE A 125 -4.24 -4.38 -3.17
N LYS A 126 -5.03 -3.87 -2.22
CA LYS A 126 -6.49 -3.94 -2.24
C LYS A 126 -7.03 -2.53 -2.30
N VAL A 127 -7.83 -2.22 -3.30
CA VAL A 127 -8.64 -1.00 -3.32
C VAL A 127 -9.91 -1.29 -2.52
N VAL A 128 -10.13 -0.53 -1.47
CA VAL A 128 -11.33 -0.61 -0.67
C VAL A 128 -12.35 0.31 -1.33
N GLU A 129 -13.35 -0.28 -1.98
CA GLU A 129 -14.54 0.45 -2.40
C GLU A 129 -15.23 0.96 -1.13
N ARG A 130 -14.95 2.22 -0.76
CA ARG A 130 -15.84 2.93 0.14
C ARG A 130 -17.09 3.20 -0.68
N SER A 131 -18.18 2.50 -0.37
CA SER A 131 -19.50 2.99 -0.75
C SER A 131 -19.59 4.41 -0.19
N PHE A 132 -19.56 5.40 -1.08
CA PHE A 132 -19.81 6.78 -0.73
C PHE A 132 -21.19 6.81 -0.06
N GLU A 133 -21.22 7.01 1.26
CA GLU A 133 -22.39 7.58 1.88
C GLU A 133 -22.53 8.95 1.22
N GLY A 134 -23.49 9.08 0.28
CA GLY A 134 -23.84 10.38 -0.29
C GLY A 134 -24.11 11.39 0.84
N PRO A 135 -24.18 12.71 0.57
CA PRO A 135 -24.38 13.70 1.64
C PRO A 135 -25.70 13.38 2.35
N LEU A 136 -25.62 12.62 3.45
CA LEU A 136 -26.73 12.39 4.34
C LEU A 136 -26.93 13.72 5.02
N ASN A 137 -27.93 14.43 4.50
CA ASN A 137 -28.48 15.66 5.02
C ASN A 137 -28.16 15.83 6.50
N LEU A 138 -27.41 16.89 6.78
CA LEU A 138 -27.29 17.58 8.05
C LEU A 138 -28.43 17.24 9.02
N SER A 139 -28.18 16.30 9.93
CA SER A 139 -28.79 16.38 11.25
C SER A 139 -27.73 17.00 12.14
N ALA A 140 -27.90 18.28 12.43
CA ALA A 140 -26.98 19.06 13.25
C ALA A 140 -26.71 18.34 14.58
N PRO A 141 -25.45 18.20 15.02
CA PRO A 141 -25.18 17.64 16.33
C PRO A 141 -25.73 18.60 17.40
N PRO A 142 -26.33 18.10 18.49
CA PRO A 142 -26.78 18.97 19.56
C PRO A 142 -25.56 19.64 20.20
N SER A 143 -25.53 20.98 20.17
CA SER A 143 -24.46 21.77 20.77
C SER A 143 -24.34 21.44 22.25
N ARG A 144 -23.26 20.79 22.64
CA ARG A 144 -22.88 20.61 24.05
C ARG A 144 -21.48 21.16 24.23
N HIS A 145 -21.42 22.47 24.47
CA HIS A 145 -20.29 23.05 25.17
C HIS A 145 -20.51 22.88 26.69
N PRO A 146 -19.55 22.32 27.42
CA PRO A 146 -19.23 22.78 28.75
C PRO A 146 -18.05 23.76 28.64
N ALA A 147 -18.24 24.98 29.16
CA ALA A 147 -17.17 25.93 29.35
C ALA A 147 -16.27 25.46 30.49
N VAL A 148 -15.00 25.18 30.21
CA VAL A 148 -13.92 25.14 31.21
C VAL A 148 -12.64 25.62 30.51
N ASP A 149 -12.06 26.66 31.08
CA ASP A 149 -10.75 27.24 30.79
C ASP A 149 -9.66 26.50 31.59
N ASP A 150 -8.41 26.74 31.23
CA ASP A 150 -7.13 26.32 31.84
C ASP A 150 -6.43 25.07 31.25
N ASP A 151 -5.50 25.38 30.35
CA ASP A 151 -4.05 25.20 30.55
C ASP A 151 -3.45 23.80 30.84
N LEU A 152 -2.60 23.40 29.87
CA LEU A 152 -1.43 22.51 29.93
C LEU A 152 -1.61 20.98 29.71
N ILE A 153 -0.70 20.45 28.87
CA ILE A 153 -0.25 19.04 28.67
C ILE A 153 -1.29 18.16 27.93
N ASP A 154 -1.01 17.33 26.91
CA ASP A 154 0.18 16.58 26.48
C ASP A 154 0.05 16.18 25.00
N ASP A 155 1.18 16.09 24.30
CA ASP A 155 1.32 15.80 22.86
C ASP A 155 1.20 14.27 22.55
N ASP A 156 0.34 13.53 23.27
CA ASP A 156 0.34 12.06 23.22
C ASP A 156 -1.06 11.42 23.07
N LEU A 157 -1.76 11.74 21.98
CA LEU A 157 -3.01 11.06 21.61
C LEU A 157 -3.05 10.74 20.11
N ASN A 158 -2.18 9.84 19.65
CA ASN A 158 -2.32 9.19 18.32
C ASN A 158 -2.35 7.65 18.37
N ASP A 159 -2.25 7.03 19.55
CA ASP A 159 -2.23 5.56 19.62
C ASP A 159 -3.63 4.91 19.73
N TYR A 160 -4.61 5.57 20.34
CA TYR A 160 -5.93 4.95 20.59
C TYR A 160 -6.86 4.91 19.37
N GLU A 161 -6.90 5.97 18.56
CA GLU A 161 -7.70 5.98 17.33
C GLU A 161 -7.12 5.07 16.25
N ASN A 162 -5.80 4.93 16.24
CA ASN A 162 -5.09 4.07 15.29
C ASN A 162 -5.36 2.59 15.58
N ASP A 163 -5.50 2.17 16.84
CA ASP A 163 -5.82 0.78 17.19
C ASP A 163 -7.22 0.36 16.72
N ILE A 164 -8.23 1.22 16.89
CA ILE A 164 -9.60 0.95 16.38
C ILE A 164 -9.61 0.96 14.84
N MET A 165 -8.90 1.90 14.21
CA MET A 165 -8.74 1.95 12.76
C MET A 165 -7.99 0.72 12.23
N ILE A 166 -6.92 0.27 12.88
CA ILE A 166 -6.18 -0.94 12.50
C ILE A 166 -7.08 -2.18 12.63
N GLN A 167 -7.90 -2.29 13.68
CA GLN A 167 -8.85 -3.39 13.85
C GLN A 167 -9.95 -3.38 12.78
N LEU A 168 -10.47 -2.20 12.43
CA LEU A 168 -11.44 -2.03 11.35
C LEU A 168 -10.83 -2.28 9.97
N ILE A 169 -9.60 -1.83 9.74
CA ILE A 169 -8.84 -2.14 8.53
C ILE A 169 -8.59 -3.65 8.45
N TRP A 170 -8.34 -4.33 9.57
CA TRP A 170 -8.25 -5.77 9.61
C TRP A 170 -9.56 -6.42 9.15
N LYS A 171 -10.70 -5.98 9.69
CA LYS A 171 -12.03 -6.43 9.23
C LYS A 171 -12.26 -6.19 7.74
N ILE A 172 -11.85 -5.04 7.21
CA ILE A 172 -11.94 -4.69 5.79
C ILE A 172 -11.01 -5.55 4.93
N ILE A 173 -9.76 -5.77 5.35
CA ILE A 173 -8.81 -6.65 4.64
C ILE A 173 -9.37 -8.07 4.58
N LEU A 174 -9.98 -8.52 5.67
CA LEU A 174 -10.49 -9.87 5.85
C LEU A 174 -11.92 -10.08 5.35
N ASN A 175 -12.63 -9.02 4.92
CA ASN A 175 -14.06 -9.03 4.61
C ASN A 175 -14.91 -9.66 5.74
N ILE A 176 -14.60 -9.35 7.02
CA ILE A 176 -15.30 -9.85 8.22
C ILE A 176 -16.12 -8.73 8.86
#